data_AF-A0A417B0D6-F1
#
_entry.id   AF-A0A417B0D6-F1
#
_cell.length_a   1.000
_cell.length_b   1.000
_cell.length_c   1.000
_cell.angle_alpha   90.00
_cell.angle_beta   90.00
_cell.angle_gamma   90.00
#
_symmetry.space_group_name_H-M   'P 1'
#
loop_
_entity.id
_entity.type
_entity.pdbx_description
1 polymer ?
#
loop_
_entity_poly.entity_id
_entity_poly.type
_entity_poly.pdbx_seq_one_letter_code
_entity_poly.pdbx_strand_id
1 'polypeptide(L)'
;MRQEEWTVEAADAYLNEIPKFTSEKHTAEGLRRMLSYLNALPQEERIVHVAGTNGKGSVCSFLDAVLQKAGKRTARFTSPHLVRVTERFSFDGQEADDALFLEAFEAVKASYAHFEQEGLGHPTYFEYLFLMFMWMVRRKKPEYVILETGLGGRLDATNCIEHPALTVITSISLDHMEYLGGTVTQIAGEKAGILKKNMPVVYDDTDAAASAVIRNRAAELSCPAYPISPAVYTDLRREHGGMILRIKEKSQRLFIPFEAEYQAVNACIAYQAARLLAVDEETAAAGIRNAVWHGRMEEIQDGVYLDGAHNEGGIRAFAGAAAEVAARRREESGKDGRIFLLFAAVSDKNYESMLETLMRKLKPDRLVLTHLYTSRALPMEAMEKAAHRVAEGCEVQSIPDVKTAYQTLVQEKRPEDTCFCVGSLYLIGELEKKISRTGFDSTARMV
;
A
#
# COMPACT_ATOMS: atom_id res chain seq x y z
N MET A 1 -25.42 -24.55 23.25
CA MET A 1 -23.98 -24.51 22.93
C MET A 1 -23.47 -23.16 23.37
N ARG A 2 -22.42 -23.08 24.19
CA ARG A 2 -21.80 -21.79 24.46
C ARG A 2 -21.20 -21.32 23.14
N GLN A 3 -21.57 -20.12 22.67
CA GLN A 3 -20.78 -19.47 21.62
C GLN A 3 -19.37 -19.36 22.18
N GLU A 4 -18.40 -19.86 21.41
CA GLU A 4 -17.00 -19.65 21.70
C GLU A 4 -16.79 -18.13 21.59
N GLU A 5 -16.52 -17.45 22.70
CA GLU A 5 -16.28 -16.00 22.68
C GLU A 5 -14.93 -15.76 21.97
N TRP A 6 -14.99 -15.25 20.73
CA TRP A 6 -13.80 -14.92 19.96
C TRP A 6 -13.15 -13.64 20.49
N THR A 7 -11.82 -13.66 20.65
CA THR A 7 -11.01 -12.44 20.74
C THR A 7 -10.46 -12.10 19.37
N VAL A 8 -10.02 -10.85 19.16
CA VAL A 8 -9.41 -10.42 17.88
C VAL A 8 -8.16 -11.24 17.59
N GLU A 9 -7.36 -11.56 18.61
CA GLU A 9 -6.16 -12.40 18.47
C GLU A 9 -6.50 -13.82 18.05
N ALA A 10 -7.55 -14.42 18.62
CA ALA A 10 -7.99 -15.76 18.25
C ALA A 10 -8.54 -15.79 16.81
N ALA A 11 -9.33 -14.78 16.43
CA ALA A 11 -9.86 -14.65 15.08
C ALA A 11 -8.74 -14.41 14.05
N ASP A 12 -7.76 -13.55 14.35
CA ASP A 12 -6.59 -13.34 13.49
C ASP A 12 -5.71 -14.61 13.38
N ALA A 13 -5.52 -15.35 14.48
CA ALA A 13 -4.82 -16.63 14.46
C ALA A 13 -5.53 -17.63 13.52
N TYR A 14 -6.86 -17.76 13.65
CA TYR A 14 -7.67 -18.59 12.76
C TYR A 14 -7.54 -18.15 11.30
N LEU A 15 -7.63 -16.85 11.01
CA LEU A 15 -7.46 -16.34 9.65
C LEU A 15 -6.08 -16.71 9.09
N ASN A 16 -5.02 -16.62 9.90
CA ASN A 16 -3.66 -16.96 9.47
C ASN A 16 -3.42 -18.46 9.22
N GLU A 17 -4.30 -19.35 9.70
CA GLU A 17 -4.29 -20.79 9.35
C GLU A 17 -4.89 -21.05 7.96
N ILE A 18 -5.71 -20.12 7.43
CA ILE A 18 -6.30 -20.24 6.10
C ILE A 18 -5.20 -20.04 5.03
N PRO A 19 -5.13 -20.89 3.98
CA PRO A 19 -4.20 -20.69 2.89
C PRO A 19 -4.30 -19.28 2.27
N LYS A 20 -3.16 -18.57 2.25
CA LYS A 20 -3.06 -17.20 1.69
C LYS A 20 -3.01 -17.19 0.17
N PHE A 21 -2.41 -18.21 -0.42
CA PHE A 21 -2.29 -18.41 -1.86
C PHE A 21 -2.79 -19.80 -2.20
N THR A 22 -3.81 -19.88 -3.05
CA THR A 22 -4.35 -21.13 -3.58
C THR A 22 -4.53 -21.00 -5.09
N SER A 23 -4.36 -22.13 -5.79
CA SER A 23 -4.69 -22.26 -7.21
C SER A 23 -6.20 -22.31 -7.46
N GLU A 24 -6.98 -22.69 -6.44
CA GLU A 24 -8.43 -22.79 -6.48
C GLU A 24 -9.03 -21.54 -5.84
N LYS A 25 -9.18 -20.48 -6.65
CA LYS A 25 -9.93 -19.28 -6.26
C LYS A 25 -11.39 -19.42 -6.63
N HIS A 26 -12.28 -18.83 -5.83
CA HIS A 26 -13.68 -18.77 -6.19
C HIS A 26 -13.88 -17.91 -7.45
N THR A 27 -14.85 -18.29 -8.27
CA THR A 27 -15.26 -17.45 -9.39
C THR A 27 -15.93 -16.17 -8.87
N ALA A 28 -15.94 -15.11 -9.69
CA ALA A 28 -16.68 -13.89 -9.37
C ALA A 28 -18.17 -14.14 -9.11
N GLU A 29 -18.76 -15.15 -9.74
CA GLU A 29 -20.13 -15.59 -9.45
C GLU A 29 -20.24 -16.28 -8.08
N GLY A 30 -19.33 -17.19 -7.75
CA GLY A 30 -19.27 -17.82 -6.44
C GLY A 30 -19.15 -16.80 -5.30
N LEU A 31 -18.28 -15.80 -5.45
CA LEU A 31 -18.16 -14.73 -4.46
C LEU A 31 -19.41 -13.87 -4.36
N ARG A 32 -20.09 -13.57 -5.47
CA ARG A 32 -21.38 -12.86 -5.43
C ARG A 32 -22.47 -13.67 -4.72
N ARG A 33 -22.48 -15.00 -4.87
CA ARG A 33 -23.38 -15.89 -4.11
C ARG A 33 -23.09 -15.86 -2.61
N MET A 34 -21.81 -15.93 -2.21
CA MET A 34 -21.41 -15.77 -0.81
C MET A 34 -21.84 -14.41 -0.25
N LEU A 35 -21.61 -13.33 -0.98
CA LEU A 35 -22.06 -11.98 -0.62
C LEU A 35 -23.59 -11.89 -0.53
N SER A 36 -24.32 -12.54 -1.44
CA SER A 36 -25.79 -12.58 -1.39
C SER A 36 -26.28 -13.24 -0.11
N TYR A 37 -25.69 -14.36 0.31
CA TYR A 37 -26.05 -15.03 1.55
C TYR A 37 -25.78 -14.15 2.79
N LEU A 38 -24.66 -13.44 2.78
CA LEU A 38 -24.31 -12.46 3.81
C LEU A 38 -25.17 -11.18 3.76
N ASN A 39 -26.08 -11.05 2.79
CA ASN A 39 -26.82 -9.82 2.49
C ASN A 39 -25.89 -8.61 2.27
N ALA A 40 -24.72 -8.87 1.68
CA ALA A 40 -23.56 -8.00 1.57
C ALA A 40 -23.18 -7.59 0.14
N LEU A 41 -24.05 -7.84 -0.84
CA LEU A 41 -23.87 -7.29 -2.18
C LEU A 41 -23.92 -5.75 -2.13
N PRO A 42 -23.07 -5.05 -2.91
CA PRO A 42 -23.19 -3.60 -3.09
C PRO A 42 -24.58 -3.19 -3.54
N GLN A 43 -25.04 -2.03 -3.08
CA GLN A 43 -26.34 -1.46 -3.42
C GLN A 43 -26.14 -0.08 -4.05
N GLU A 44 -26.11 0.96 -3.23
CA GLU A 44 -26.07 2.37 -3.66
C GLU A 44 -24.67 2.97 -3.54
N GLU A 45 -23.73 2.24 -2.95
CA GLU A 45 -22.37 2.71 -2.68
C GLU A 45 -21.60 2.93 -3.99
N ARG A 46 -20.94 4.09 -4.12
CA ARG A 46 -20.07 4.38 -5.25
C ARG A 46 -18.69 3.74 -5.03
N ILE A 47 -18.45 2.61 -5.67
CA ILE A 47 -17.20 1.85 -5.51
C ILE A 47 -16.09 2.38 -6.41
N VAL A 48 -14.94 2.70 -5.84
CA VAL A 48 -13.68 2.95 -6.56
C VAL A 48 -12.79 1.72 -6.41
N HIS A 49 -12.44 1.08 -7.53
CA HIS A 49 -11.67 -0.16 -7.50
C HIS A 49 -10.22 0.09 -7.95
N VAL A 50 -9.25 -0.20 -7.09
CA VAL A 50 -7.85 0.17 -7.25
C VAL A 50 -6.96 -1.06 -7.38
N ALA A 51 -6.29 -1.20 -8.52
CA ALA A 51 -5.25 -2.20 -8.78
C ALA A 51 -3.91 -1.54 -9.13
N GLY A 52 -2.85 -2.33 -9.20
CA GLY A 52 -1.48 -1.85 -9.40
C GLY A 52 -0.43 -2.69 -8.68
N THR A 53 0.85 -2.53 -9.02
CA THR A 53 1.94 -3.16 -8.27
C THR A 53 2.27 -2.31 -7.05
N ASN A 54 2.64 -1.04 -7.25
CA ASN A 54 3.00 -0.11 -6.18
C ASN A 54 2.03 1.09 -6.15
N GLY A 55 1.84 1.72 -4.99
CA GLY A 55 1.03 2.93 -4.85
C GLY A 55 -0.48 2.73 -4.64
N LYS A 56 -1.01 1.50 -4.72
CA LYS A 56 -2.44 1.18 -4.48
C LYS A 56 -2.95 1.78 -3.16
N GLY A 57 -2.38 1.36 -2.03
CA GLY A 57 -2.71 1.88 -0.70
C GLY A 57 -2.56 3.40 -0.58
N SER A 58 -1.52 4.01 -1.18
CA SER A 58 -1.34 5.46 -1.19
C SER A 58 -2.49 6.18 -1.91
N VAL A 59 -2.87 5.70 -3.09
CA VAL A 59 -4.01 6.26 -3.84
C VAL A 59 -5.32 6.05 -3.08
N CYS A 60 -5.50 4.90 -2.44
CA CYS A 60 -6.67 4.65 -1.59
C CYS A 60 -6.74 5.64 -0.42
N SER A 61 -5.61 5.91 0.25
CA SER A 61 -5.53 6.91 1.34
C SER A 61 -5.82 8.32 0.85
N PHE A 62 -5.23 8.75 -0.28
CA PHE A 62 -5.53 10.05 -0.87
C PHE A 62 -7.01 10.20 -1.21
N LEU A 63 -7.61 9.19 -1.83
CA LEU A 63 -9.04 9.23 -2.16
C LEU A 63 -9.92 9.27 -0.93
N ASP A 64 -9.58 8.51 0.10
CA ASP A 64 -10.30 8.49 1.39
C ASP A 64 -10.27 9.88 2.04
N ALA A 65 -9.09 10.49 2.13
CA ALA A 65 -8.92 11.84 2.67
C ALA A 65 -9.65 12.91 1.84
N VAL A 66 -9.64 12.80 0.51
CA VAL A 66 -10.37 13.71 -0.39
C VAL A 66 -11.87 13.59 -0.21
N LEU A 67 -12.41 12.37 -0.18
CA LEU A 67 -13.84 12.15 -0.03
C LEU A 67 -14.32 12.57 1.36
N GLN A 68 -13.56 12.29 2.42
CA GLN A 68 -13.86 12.80 3.75
C GLN A 68 -13.82 14.33 3.81
N LYS A 69 -12.83 14.96 3.15
CA LYS A 69 -12.76 16.42 3.05
C LYS A 69 -13.97 17.01 2.32
N ALA A 70 -14.53 16.27 1.36
CA ALA A 70 -15.78 16.58 0.67
C ALA A 70 -17.06 16.26 1.49
N GLY A 71 -16.91 15.90 2.76
CA GLY A 71 -18.02 15.57 3.67
C GLY A 71 -18.72 14.26 3.34
N LYS A 72 -18.05 13.34 2.63
CA LYS A 72 -18.60 12.04 2.24
C LYS A 72 -18.27 10.97 3.26
N ARG A 73 -19.23 10.07 3.50
CA ARG A 73 -18.96 8.85 4.28
C ARG A 73 -18.21 7.83 3.43
N THR A 74 -17.11 7.32 3.95
CA THR A 74 -16.21 6.43 3.23
C THR A 74 -16.04 5.10 3.94
N ALA A 75 -15.83 4.04 3.16
CA ALA A 75 -15.22 2.81 3.63
C ALA A 75 -14.03 2.47 2.75
N ARG A 76 -12.93 2.04 3.33
CA ARG A 76 -11.71 1.70 2.62
C ARG A 76 -11.23 0.31 3.03
N PHE A 77 -10.93 -0.52 2.03
CA PHE A 77 -10.34 -1.84 2.20
C PHE A 77 -8.95 -1.87 1.58
N THR A 78 -7.94 -2.15 2.39
CA THR A 78 -6.53 -2.11 1.98
C THR A 78 -5.74 -3.37 2.36
N SER A 79 -4.64 -3.62 1.68
CA SER A 79 -3.77 -4.77 1.93
C SER A 79 -2.29 -4.56 1.56
N PRO A 80 -1.35 -5.17 2.29
CA PRO A 80 -1.51 -5.78 3.61
C PRO A 80 -1.65 -4.72 4.72
N HIS A 81 -1.82 -5.15 5.98
CA HIS A 81 -1.67 -4.29 7.16
C HIS A 81 -0.21 -4.23 7.62
N LEU A 82 0.12 -3.24 8.46
CA LEU A 82 1.42 -3.11 9.11
C LEU A 82 1.44 -3.84 10.47
N VAL A 83 0.47 -3.55 11.35
CA VAL A 83 0.50 -3.95 12.76
C VAL A 83 -0.65 -4.90 13.10
N ARG A 84 -1.89 -4.52 12.81
CA ARG A 84 -3.13 -5.22 13.15
C ARG A 84 -3.95 -5.51 11.90
N VAL A 85 -4.62 -6.66 11.87
CA VAL A 85 -5.51 -7.03 10.75
C VAL A 85 -6.67 -6.06 10.54
N THR A 86 -7.09 -5.38 11.60
CA THR A 86 -8.16 -4.38 11.61
C THR A 86 -7.84 -3.14 10.76
N GLU A 87 -6.56 -2.79 10.55
CA GLU A 87 -6.11 -1.71 9.64
C GLU A 87 -6.59 -1.88 8.19
N ARG A 88 -6.91 -3.12 7.80
CA ARG A 88 -7.42 -3.42 6.47
C ARG A 88 -8.81 -2.85 6.25
N PHE A 89 -9.54 -2.51 7.30
CA PHE A 89 -10.91 -2.03 7.26
C PHE A 89 -10.97 -0.65 7.89
N SER A 90 -11.30 0.37 7.10
CA SER A 90 -11.43 1.75 7.57
C SER A 90 -12.80 2.30 7.22
N PHE A 91 -13.41 3.04 8.14
CA PHE A 91 -14.67 3.75 7.96
C PHE A 91 -14.50 5.19 8.41
N ASP A 92 -14.76 6.15 7.52
CA ASP A 92 -14.59 7.59 7.78
C ASP A 92 -13.20 7.92 8.34
N GLY A 93 -12.17 7.30 7.75
CA GLY A 93 -10.76 7.48 8.13
C GLY A 93 -10.33 6.79 9.42
N GLN A 94 -11.23 6.08 10.09
CA GLN A 94 -10.94 5.35 11.33
C GLN A 94 -10.89 3.85 11.09
N GLU A 95 -9.89 3.18 11.68
CA GLU A 95 -9.79 1.73 11.71
C GLU A 95 -11.07 1.10 12.32
N ALA A 96 -11.51 -0.04 11.78
CA ALA A 96 -12.64 -0.77 12.35
C ALA A 96 -12.32 -1.20 13.79
N ASP A 97 -13.27 -0.94 14.70
CA ASP A 97 -13.15 -1.38 16.08
C ASP A 97 -13.23 -2.90 16.21
N ASP A 98 -12.72 -3.41 17.34
CA ASP A 98 -12.63 -4.83 17.64
C ASP A 98 -14.02 -5.51 17.62
N ALA A 99 -15.07 -4.81 18.05
CA ALA A 99 -16.43 -5.34 18.04
C ALA A 99 -16.92 -5.56 16.61
N LEU A 100 -16.81 -4.57 15.73
CA LEU A 100 -17.21 -4.68 14.33
C LEU A 100 -16.41 -5.76 13.60
N PHE A 101 -15.11 -5.87 13.89
CA PHE A 101 -14.26 -6.92 13.36
C PHE A 101 -14.76 -8.32 13.74
N LEU A 102 -15.01 -8.54 15.03
CA LEU A 102 -15.48 -9.82 15.55
C LEU A 102 -16.86 -10.19 15.02
N GLU A 103 -17.79 -9.24 14.98
CA GLU A 103 -19.12 -9.51 14.42
C GLU A 103 -19.04 -9.91 12.92
N ALA A 104 -18.17 -9.26 12.15
CA ALA A 104 -17.98 -9.59 10.73
C ALA A 104 -17.32 -10.96 10.56
N PHE A 105 -16.33 -11.27 11.40
CA PHE A 105 -15.69 -12.57 11.44
C PHE A 105 -16.71 -13.67 11.73
N GLU A 106 -17.48 -13.52 12.80
CA GLU A 106 -18.50 -14.49 13.19
C GLU A 106 -19.59 -14.66 12.12
N ALA A 107 -20.00 -13.57 11.45
CA ALA A 107 -20.97 -13.63 10.36
C ALA A 107 -20.49 -14.48 9.18
N VAL A 108 -19.23 -14.30 8.76
CA VAL A 108 -18.64 -15.11 7.68
C VAL A 108 -18.49 -16.55 8.13
N LYS A 109 -17.96 -16.80 9.34
CA LYS A 109 -17.81 -18.15 9.92
C LYS A 109 -19.15 -18.89 10.03
N ALA A 110 -20.19 -18.23 10.49
CA ALA A 110 -21.53 -18.80 10.63
C ALA A 110 -22.16 -19.19 9.29
N SER A 111 -21.67 -18.62 8.18
CA SER A 111 -22.17 -18.87 6.83
C SER A 111 -21.57 -20.11 6.17
N TYR A 112 -20.59 -20.76 6.80
CA TYR A 112 -19.82 -21.86 6.21
C TYR A 112 -20.66 -23.08 5.85
N ALA A 113 -21.56 -23.49 6.74
CA ALA A 113 -22.43 -24.63 6.46
C ALA A 113 -23.26 -24.41 5.19
N HIS A 114 -23.62 -23.16 4.89
CA HIS A 114 -24.31 -22.81 3.66
C HIS A 114 -23.38 -22.80 2.45
N PHE A 115 -22.18 -22.23 2.58
CA PHE A 115 -21.18 -22.25 1.49
C PHE A 115 -20.84 -23.70 1.07
N GLU A 116 -20.70 -24.61 2.03
CA GLU A 116 -20.51 -26.05 1.76
C GLU A 116 -21.72 -26.69 1.07
N GLN A 117 -22.95 -26.41 1.52
CA GLN A 117 -24.18 -26.92 0.90
C GLN A 117 -24.35 -26.45 -0.54
N GLU A 118 -23.91 -25.24 -0.85
CA GLU A 118 -23.95 -24.67 -2.21
C GLU A 118 -22.78 -25.13 -3.11
N GLY A 119 -21.86 -25.95 -2.58
CA GLY A 119 -20.66 -26.39 -3.29
C GLY A 119 -19.64 -25.26 -3.53
N LEU A 120 -19.74 -24.17 -2.78
CA LEU A 120 -18.80 -23.06 -2.81
C LEU A 120 -17.55 -23.40 -1.99
N GLY A 121 -17.73 -24.05 -0.84
CA GLY A 121 -16.63 -24.43 0.05
C GLY A 121 -16.12 -23.27 0.91
N HIS A 122 -14.92 -23.43 1.45
CA HIS A 122 -14.33 -22.49 2.40
C HIS A 122 -13.61 -21.32 1.69
N PRO A 123 -13.89 -20.05 2.03
CA PRO A 123 -13.20 -18.90 1.43
C PRO A 123 -11.71 -18.87 1.80
N THR A 124 -10.88 -18.42 0.87
CA THR A 124 -9.44 -18.20 1.11
C THR A 124 -9.20 -17.04 2.07
N TYR A 125 -7.98 -16.87 2.58
CA TYR A 125 -7.67 -15.78 3.52
C TYR A 125 -8.15 -14.41 3.03
N PHE A 126 -7.85 -14.07 1.77
CA PHE A 126 -8.20 -12.78 1.22
C PHE A 126 -9.70 -12.67 0.89
N GLU A 127 -10.33 -13.74 0.40
CA GLU A 127 -11.77 -13.76 0.16
C GLU A 127 -12.55 -13.61 1.48
N TYR A 128 -12.10 -14.27 2.56
CA TYR A 128 -12.70 -14.13 3.88
C TYR A 128 -12.67 -12.66 4.32
N LEU A 129 -11.49 -12.03 4.29
CA LEU A 129 -11.35 -10.61 4.65
C LEU A 129 -12.23 -9.71 3.78
N PHE A 130 -12.31 -9.98 2.48
CA PHE A 130 -13.19 -9.23 1.58
C PHE A 130 -14.67 -9.40 1.94
N LEU A 131 -15.13 -10.63 2.23
CA LEU A 131 -16.50 -10.89 2.68
C LEU A 131 -16.79 -10.17 4.01
N MET A 132 -15.86 -10.17 4.96
CA MET A 132 -15.97 -9.40 6.20
C MET A 132 -16.14 -7.91 5.90
N PHE A 133 -15.30 -7.33 5.05
CA PHE A 133 -15.38 -5.91 4.69
C PHE A 133 -16.74 -5.56 4.08
N MET A 134 -17.20 -6.34 3.11
CA MET A 134 -18.49 -6.10 2.46
C MET A 134 -19.65 -6.23 3.45
N TRP A 135 -19.58 -7.17 4.39
CA TRP A 135 -20.55 -7.27 5.48
C TRP A 135 -20.54 -6.02 6.39
N MET A 136 -19.36 -5.49 6.72
CA MET A 136 -19.24 -4.25 7.50
C MET A 136 -19.79 -3.03 6.72
N VAL A 137 -19.55 -2.95 5.41
CA VAL A 137 -20.09 -1.89 4.53
C VAL A 137 -21.62 -1.81 4.64
N ARG A 138 -22.32 -2.95 4.70
CA ARG A 138 -23.79 -2.96 4.88
C ARG A 138 -24.27 -2.35 6.19
N ARG A 139 -23.48 -2.49 7.26
CA ARG A 139 -23.81 -1.96 8.60
C ARG A 139 -23.49 -0.48 8.71
N LYS A 140 -22.34 -0.07 8.15
CA LYS A 140 -21.87 1.33 8.22
C LYS A 140 -22.49 2.23 7.15
N LYS A 141 -22.98 1.66 6.04
CA LYS A 141 -23.68 2.35 4.93
C LYS A 141 -22.92 3.59 4.42
N PRO A 142 -21.65 3.43 3.99
CA PRO A 142 -20.87 4.52 3.42
C PRO A 142 -21.49 4.99 2.10
N GLU A 143 -21.18 6.22 1.68
CA GLU A 143 -21.52 6.69 0.33
C GLU A 143 -20.51 6.18 -0.71
N TYR A 144 -19.24 6.08 -0.33
CA TYR A 144 -18.14 5.66 -1.19
C TYR A 144 -17.39 4.49 -0.58
N VAL A 145 -17.03 3.52 -1.41
CA VAL A 145 -16.21 2.38 -1.03
C VAL A 145 -14.95 2.38 -1.87
N ILE A 146 -13.78 2.40 -1.24
CA ILE A 146 -12.48 2.37 -1.89
C ILE A 146 -11.89 0.99 -1.68
N LEU A 147 -11.75 0.24 -2.77
CA LEU A 147 -11.45 -1.19 -2.73
C LEU A 147 -10.08 -1.44 -3.38
N GLU A 148 -9.08 -1.78 -2.56
CA GLU A 148 -7.77 -2.21 -3.06
C GLU A 148 -7.80 -3.71 -3.43
N THR A 149 -7.30 -4.06 -4.62
CA THR A 149 -7.05 -5.47 -4.97
C THR A 149 -5.93 -6.07 -4.12
N GLY A 150 -6.08 -7.33 -3.68
CA GLY A 150 -5.03 -8.05 -2.97
C GLY A 150 -3.89 -8.47 -3.89
N LEU A 151 -4.21 -9.20 -4.97
CA LEU A 151 -3.23 -9.70 -5.93
C LEU A 151 -3.78 -9.69 -7.36
N GLY A 152 -3.00 -9.13 -8.28
CA GLY A 152 -3.37 -9.05 -9.69
C GLY A 152 -4.51 -8.07 -9.92
N GLY A 153 -5.67 -8.58 -10.33
CA GLY A 153 -6.90 -7.82 -10.57
C GLY A 153 -8.00 -8.70 -11.15
N ARG A 154 -7.73 -9.33 -12.31
CA ARG A 154 -8.68 -10.18 -13.04
C ARG A 154 -9.31 -11.27 -12.18
N LEU A 155 -8.49 -11.98 -11.41
CA LEU A 155 -8.89 -13.08 -10.51
C LEU A 155 -8.80 -12.67 -9.03
N ASP A 156 -8.85 -11.38 -8.73
CA ASP A 156 -8.89 -10.90 -7.35
C ASP A 156 -10.33 -10.99 -6.81
N ALA A 157 -10.48 -11.29 -5.51
CA ALA A 157 -11.79 -11.44 -4.89
C ALA A 157 -12.64 -10.16 -5.06
N THR A 158 -11.99 -9.00 -5.00
CA THR A 158 -12.62 -7.69 -5.17
C THR A 158 -13.19 -7.46 -6.57
N ASN A 159 -12.78 -8.25 -7.58
CA ASN A 159 -13.25 -8.09 -8.96
C ASN A 159 -14.63 -8.72 -9.21
N CYS A 160 -15.28 -9.28 -8.19
CA CYS A 160 -16.68 -9.68 -8.25
C CYS A 160 -17.65 -8.48 -8.33
N ILE A 161 -17.17 -7.25 -8.13
CA ILE A 161 -17.94 -6.03 -8.29
C ILE A 161 -18.16 -5.74 -9.77
N GLU A 162 -19.42 -5.65 -10.20
CA GLU A 162 -19.78 -5.52 -11.63
C GLU A 162 -19.79 -4.07 -12.11
N HIS A 163 -20.17 -3.14 -11.24
CA HIS A 163 -20.42 -1.73 -11.60
C HIS A 163 -19.69 -0.75 -10.67
N PRO A 164 -18.34 -0.73 -10.65
CA PRO A 164 -17.58 0.27 -9.91
C PRO A 164 -17.77 1.65 -10.56
N ALA A 165 -17.93 2.71 -9.76
CA ALA A 165 -18.05 4.08 -10.25
C ALA A 165 -16.84 4.54 -11.08
N LEU A 166 -15.63 4.05 -10.73
CA LEU A 166 -14.43 4.17 -11.54
C LEU A 166 -13.41 3.10 -11.14
N THR A 167 -12.46 2.83 -12.04
CA THR A 167 -11.30 1.98 -11.77
C THR A 167 -10.01 2.80 -11.79
N VAL A 168 -9.03 2.36 -10.99
CA VAL A 168 -7.71 2.98 -10.94
C VAL A 168 -6.63 1.90 -11.12
N ILE A 169 -5.67 2.16 -11.99
CA ILE A 169 -4.46 1.32 -12.13
C ILE A 169 -3.24 2.16 -11.77
N THR A 170 -2.63 1.89 -10.60
CA THR A 170 -1.37 2.52 -10.19
C THR A 170 -0.17 1.84 -10.86
N SER A 171 1.05 2.31 -10.57
CA SER A 171 2.27 1.85 -11.24
C SER A 171 2.41 0.33 -11.32
N ILE A 172 2.92 -0.14 -12.45
CA ILE A 172 3.13 -1.55 -12.77
C ILE A 172 4.62 -1.84 -12.77
N SER A 173 5.02 -2.86 -12.03
CA SER A 173 6.38 -3.40 -12.03
C SER A 173 6.35 -4.91 -11.80
N LEU A 174 7.49 -5.56 -12.03
CA LEU A 174 7.67 -6.98 -11.72
C LEU A 174 7.45 -7.21 -10.22
N ASP A 175 6.47 -8.05 -9.91
CA ASP A 175 6.18 -8.55 -8.58
C ASP A 175 5.27 -9.78 -8.72
N HIS A 176 5.36 -10.73 -7.79
CA HIS A 176 4.55 -11.96 -7.78
C HIS A 176 4.55 -12.71 -9.13
N MET A 177 5.72 -12.84 -9.75
CA MET A 177 5.87 -13.37 -11.11
C MET A 177 5.36 -14.81 -11.28
N GLU A 178 5.40 -15.61 -10.22
CA GLU A 178 4.84 -16.97 -10.18
C GLU A 178 3.32 -17.00 -10.45
N TYR A 179 2.61 -15.90 -10.14
CA TYR A 179 1.15 -15.81 -10.27
C TYR A 179 0.70 -14.89 -11.41
N LEU A 180 1.44 -13.81 -11.69
CA LEU A 180 1.00 -12.73 -12.58
C LEU A 180 1.74 -12.72 -13.94
N GLY A 181 2.75 -13.56 -14.11
CA GLY A 181 3.61 -13.61 -15.30
C GLY A 181 4.95 -12.91 -15.11
N GLY A 182 5.89 -13.20 -16.00
CA GLY A 182 7.28 -12.74 -15.92
C GLY A 182 7.58 -11.42 -16.64
N THR A 183 6.56 -10.71 -17.11
CA THR A 183 6.72 -9.47 -17.88
C THR A 183 5.75 -8.38 -17.43
N VAL A 184 6.17 -7.12 -17.59
CA VAL A 184 5.33 -5.94 -17.28
C VAL A 184 3.99 -5.98 -18.03
N THR A 185 3.98 -6.46 -19.29
CA THR A 185 2.76 -6.55 -20.11
C THR A 185 1.78 -7.61 -19.60
N GLN A 186 2.26 -8.78 -19.16
CA GLN A 186 1.42 -9.80 -18.53
C GLN A 186 0.81 -9.29 -17.22
N ILE A 187 1.63 -8.68 -16.37
CA ILE A 187 1.19 -8.12 -15.08
C ILE A 187 0.18 -6.98 -15.30
N ALA A 188 0.40 -6.11 -16.30
CA ALA A 188 -0.53 -5.07 -16.69
C ALA A 188 -1.87 -5.65 -17.17
N GLY A 189 -1.84 -6.76 -17.93
CA GLY A 189 -3.05 -7.46 -18.37
C GLY A 189 -3.88 -8.02 -17.23
N GLU A 190 -3.24 -8.66 -16.24
CA GLU A 190 -3.90 -9.13 -15.02
C GLU A 190 -4.56 -7.99 -14.25
N LYS A 191 -3.88 -6.84 -14.12
CA LYS A 191 -4.38 -5.67 -13.39
C LYS A 191 -5.50 -4.96 -14.16
N ALA A 192 -5.36 -4.82 -15.48
CA ALA A 192 -6.40 -4.27 -16.35
C ALA A 192 -7.68 -5.13 -16.39
N GLY A 193 -7.66 -6.34 -15.82
CA GLY A 193 -8.83 -7.18 -15.63
C GLY A 193 -9.90 -6.62 -14.68
N ILE A 194 -9.59 -5.55 -13.91
CA ILE A 194 -10.60 -4.87 -13.10
C ILE A 194 -11.46 -3.88 -13.89
N LEU A 195 -11.04 -3.47 -15.10
CA LEU A 195 -11.80 -2.54 -15.94
C LEU A 195 -13.16 -3.15 -16.29
N LYS A 196 -14.21 -2.32 -16.25
CA LYS A 196 -15.58 -2.70 -16.58
C LYS A 196 -16.10 -1.85 -17.73
N LYS A 197 -16.92 -2.47 -18.59
CA LYS A 197 -17.43 -1.85 -19.81
C LYS A 197 -18.07 -0.49 -19.54
N ASN A 198 -17.71 0.52 -20.33
CA ASN A 198 -18.17 1.90 -20.24
C ASN A 198 -17.83 2.66 -18.93
N MET A 199 -17.13 2.03 -17.98
CA MET A 199 -16.73 2.71 -16.74
C MET A 199 -15.37 3.39 -16.91
N PRO A 200 -15.15 4.57 -16.31
CA PRO A 200 -13.90 5.30 -16.48
C PRO A 200 -12.72 4.61 -15.79
N VAL A 201 -11.52 4.82 -16.33
CA VAL A 201 -10.25 4.37 -15.76
C VAL A 201 -9.26 5.52 -15.66
N VAL A 202 -8.69 5.72 -14.48
CA VAL A 202 -7.51 6.58 -14.27
C VAL A 202 -6.30 5.68 -14.09
N TYR A 203 -5.21 5.93 -14.78
CA TYR A 203 -4.05 5.04 -14.69
C TYR A 203 -2.71 5.76 -14.79
N ASP A 204 -1.70 5.14 -14.18
CA ASP A 204 -0.31 5.55 -14.28
C ASP A 204 0.22 5.30 -15.71
N ASP A 205 0.65 6.37 -16.38
CA ASP A 205 1.15 6.38 -17.75
C ASP A 205 2.69 6.58 -17.80
N THR A 206 3.41 6.22 -16.73
CA THR A 206 4.87 6.35 -16.66
C THR A 206 5.63 5.23 -17.38
N ASP A 207 5.04 4.04 -17.53
CA ASP A 207 5.62 2.92 -18.26
C ASP A 207 4.85 2.67 -19.57
N ALA A 208 5.52 2.86 -20.70
CA ALA A 208 4.88 2.78 -22.01
C ALA A 208 4.31 1.38 -22.34
N ALA A 209 4.94 0.31 -21.85
CA ALA A 209 4.52 -1.06 -22.11
C ALA A 209 3.25 -1.41 -21.32
N ALA A 210 3.21 -1.07 -20.03
CA ALA A 210 2.01 -1.19 -19.21
C ALA A 210 0.87 -0.32 -19.74
N SER A 211 1.17 0.93 -20.08
CA SER A 211 0.20 1.90 -20.57
C SER A 211 -0.47 1.46 -21.87
N ALA A 212 0.28 0.83 -22.78
CA ALA A 212 -0.27 0.27 -24.01
C ALA A 212 -1.31 -0.83 -23.73
N VAL A 213 -1.02 -1.72 -22.78
CA VAL A 213 -1.95 -2.80 -22.39
C VAL A 213 -3.23 -2.23 -21.77
N ILE A 214 -3.09 -1.29 -20.82
CA ILE A 214 -4.22 -0.66 -20.14
C ILE A 214 -5.10 0.11 -21.13
N ARG A 215 -4.48 0.91 -22.00
CA ARG A 215 -5.19 1.70 -23.03
C ARG A 215 -5.92 0.82 -24.03
N ASN A 216 -5.30 -0.26 -24.50
CA ASN A 216 -5.95 -1.20 -25.42
C ASN A 216 -7.16 -1.86 -24.74
N ARG A 217 -7.01 -2.28 -23.49
CA ARG A 217 -8.13 -2.87 -22.73
C ARG A 217 -9.25 -1.86 -22.47
N ALA A 218 -8.91 -0.62 -22.17
CA ALA A 218 -9.88 0.47 -22.02
C ALA A 218 -10.65 0.70 -23.33
N ALA A 219 -9.96 0.69 -24.48
CA ALA A 219 -10.61 0.83 -25.79
C ALA A 219 -11.57 -0.34 -26.09
N GLU A 220 -11.15 -1.59 -25.85
CA GLU A 220 -12.00 -2.79 -26.02
C GLU A 220 -13.30 -2.70 -25.20
N LEU A 221 -13.20 -2.16 -23.98
CA LEU A 221 -14.31 -2.02 -23.05
C LEU A 221 -15.04 -0.67 -23.17
N SER A 222 -14.64 0.19 -24.11
CA SER A 222 -15.17 1.55 -24.27
C SER A 222 -15.11 2.38 -22.98
N CYS A 223 -14.07 2.20 -22.17
CA CYS A 223 -13.81 2.95 -20.96
C CYS A 223 -13.25 4.35 -21.30
N PRO A 224 -13.82 5.45 -20.78
CA PRO A 224 -13.14 6.75 -20.76
C PRO A 224 -11.80 6.62 -19.99
N ALA A 225 -10.69 6.88 -20.67
CA ALA A 225 -9.35 6.61 -20.16
C ALA A 225 -8.59 7.91 -19.84
N TYR A 226 -8.04 8.00 -18.63
CA TYR A 226 -7.33 9.18 -18.12
C TYR A 226 -5.90 8.80 -17.71
N PRO A 227 -4.93 8.86 -18.64
CA PRO A 227 -3.52 8.62 -18.33
C PRO A 227 -2.94 9.74 -17.46
N ILE A 228 -2.15 9.36 -16.45
CA ILE A 228 -1.45 10.29 -15.55
C ILE A 228 0.04 10.00 -15.58
N SER A 229 0.82 11.01 -15.96
CA SER A 229 2.29 10.99 -15.96
C SER A 229 2.84 12.32 -15.44
N PRO A 230 4.16 12.46 -15.21
CA PRO A 230 4.75 13.75 -14.84
C PRO A 230 4.45 14.90 -15.80
N ALA A 231 4.00 14.60 -17.04
CA ALA A 231 3.55 15.60 -17.98
C ALA A 231 2.32 16.40 -17.53
N VAL A 232 1.53 15.93 -16.55
CA VAL A 232 0.31 16.61 -16.09
C VAL A 232 0.57 17.75 -15.09
N TYR A 233 1.80 17.86 -14.57
CA TYR A 233 2.18 18.87 -13.60
C TYR A 233 3.49 19.59 -13.93
N THR A 234 3.73 20.68 -13.19
CA THR A 234 4.91 21.56 -13.26
C THR A 234 5.30 22.00 -11.85
N ASP A 235 6.43 22.70 -11.74
CA ASP A 235 6.90 23.31 -10.49
C ASP A 235 7.01 22.31 -9.33
N LEU A 236 7.30 21.03 -9.65
CA LEU A 236 7.54 20.00 -8.65
C LEU A 236 8.78 20.41 -7.85
N ARG A 237 8.58 20.61 -6.55
CA ARG A 237 9.64 20.91 -5.60
C ARG A 237 9.33 20.27 -4.27
N ARG A 238 10.38 19.94 -3.53
CA ARG A 238 10.27 19.52 -2.14
C ARG A 238 10.04 20.76 -1.26
N GLU A 239 9.25 20.60 -0.22
CA GLU A 239 9.06 21.56 0.86
C GLU A 239 9.12 20.78 2.17
N HIS A 240 9.43 21.41 3.30
CA HIS A 240 9.52 20.68 4.57
C HIS A 240 8.22 19.91 4.85
N GLY A 241 8.32 18.59 5.06
CA GLY A 241 7.18 17.71 5.30
C GLY A 241 6.42 17.27 4.04
N GLY A 242 6.92 17.55 2.83
CA GLY A 242 6.26 17.09 1.61
C GLY A 242 6.80 17.61 0.29
N MET A 243 5.91 17.66 -0.70
CA MET A 243 6.19 18.17 -2.03
C MET A 243 5.07 19.07 -2.51
N ILE A 244 5.42 20.06 -3.32
CA ILE A 244 4.47 20.91 -4.01
C ILE A 244 4.60 20.70 -5.50
N LEU A 245 3.46 20.70 -6.18
CA LEU A 245 3.39 20.77 -7.63
C LEU A 245 2.20 21.64 -8.07
N ARG A 246 2.17 21.98 -9.37
CA ARG A 246 1.04 22.66 -10.01
C ARG A 246 0.50 21.83 -11.16
N ILE A 247 -0.80 21.54 -11.14
CA ILE A 247 -1.50 20.84 -12.22
C ILE A 247 -1.62 21.76 -13.43
N LYS A 248 -1.12 21.34 -14.60
CA LYS A 248 -1.01 22.20 -15.80
C LYS A 248 -2.34 22.74 -16.30
N GLU A 249 -3.35 21.88 -16.42
CA GLU A 249 -4.64 22.24 -17.03
C GLU A 249 -5.41 23.28 -16.21
N LYS A 250 -5.12 23.38 -14.91
CA LYS A 250 -5.96 24.10 -13.94
C LYS A 250 -5.21 25.16 -13.15
N SER A 251 -3.88 25.14 -13.21
CA SER A 251 -3.02 25.91 -12.32
C SER A 251 -3.26 25.67 -10.82
N GLN A 252 -3.98 24.59 -10.45
CA GLN A 252 -4.22 24.20 -9.07
C GLN A 252 -2.91 23.73 -8.43
N ARG A 253 -2.59 24.28 -7.24
CA ARG A 253 -1.44 23.86 -6.44
C ARG A 253 -1.85 22.66 -5.59
N LEU A 254 -1.04 21.60 -5.61
CA LEU A 254 -1.14 20.48 -4.69
C LEU A 254 0.05 20.51 -3.73
N PHE A 255 -0.25 20.31 -2.44
CA PHE A 255 0.75 19.93 -1.45
C PHE A 255 0.53 18.45 -1.12
N ILE A 256 1.59 17.66 -1.23
CA ILE A 256 1.59 16.21 -1.03
C ILE A 256 2.41 15.95 0.23
N PRO A 257 1.84 15.38 1.31
CA PRO A 257 2.50 15.23 2.61
C PRO A 257 3.48 14.04 2.63
N PHE A 258 4.25 13.85 1.56
CA PHE A 258 5.25 12.79 1.43
C PHE A 258 6.45 13.29 0.64
N GLU A 259 7.66 13.09 1.15
CA GLU A 259 8.91 13.52 0.50
C GLU A 259 9.40 12.51 -0.56
N ALA A 260 8.53 12.09 -1.47
CA ALA A 260 8.86 11.10 -2.49
C ALA A 260 8.13 11.36 -3.81
N GLU A 261 8.88 11.54 -4.91
CA GLU A 261 8.32 11.86 -6.23
C GLU A 261 7.29 10.86 -6.74
N TYR A 262 7.45 9.57 -6.42
CA TYR A 262 6.47 8.55 -6.80
C TYR A 262 5.09 8.79 -6.16
N GLN A 263 5.02 9.52 -5.03
CA GLN A 263 3.76 9.96 -4.42
C GLN A 263 3.13 11.12 -5.18
N ALA A 264 3.88 11.89 -5.97
CA ALA A 264 3.29 12.94 -6.82
C ALA A 264 2.40 12.36 -7.91
N VAL A 265 2.82 11.27 -8.55
CA VAL A 265 1.99 10.56 -9.53
C VAL A 265 0.76 9.95 -8.85
N ASN A 266 0.93 9.29 -7.70
CA ASN A 266 -0.19 8.74 -6.93
C ASN A 266 -1.21 9.84 -6.53
N ALA A 267 -0.73 10.99 -6.07
CA ALA A 267 -1.59 12.12 -5.71
C ALA A 267 -2.32 12.70 -6.93
N CYS A 268 -1.67 12.78 -8.10
CA CYS A 268 -2.32 13.22 -9.33
C CYS A 268 -3.37 12.23 -9.84
N ILE A 269 -3.12 10.92 -9.67
CA ILE A 269 -4.11 9.87 -9.95
C ILE A 269 -5.33 10.05 -9.04
N ALA A 270 -5.13 10.21 -7.74
CA ALA A 270 -6.20 10.42 -6.78
C ALA A 270 -6.97 11.74 -7.06
N TYR A 271 -6.26 12.82 -7.39
CA TYR A 271 -6.85 14.10 -7.79
C TYR A 271 -7.75 13.94 -9.02
N GLN A 272 -7.26 13.27 -10.07
CA GLN A 272 -8.05 13.04 -11.28
C GLN A 272 -9.26 12.14 -11.01
N ALA A 273 -9.10 11.08 -10.22
CA ALA A 273 -10.20 10.21 -9.83
C ALA A 273 -11.26 10.97 -9.00
N ALA A 274 -10.86 11.82 -8.06
CA ALA A 274 -11.77 12.66 -7.28
C ALA A 274 -12.61 13.61 -8.16
N ARG A 275 -12.01 14.18 -9.21
CA ARG A 275 -12.74 15.00 -10.19
C ARG A 275 -13.83 14.20 -10.91
N LEU A 276 -13.53 12.96 -11.30
CA LEU A 276 -14.53 12.08 -11.93
C LEU A 276 -15.65 11.66 -10.95
N LEU A 277 -15.37 11.71 -9.65
CA LEU A 277 -16.38 11.53 -8.60
C LEU A 277 -17.16 12.81 -8.28
N ALA A 278 -16.92 13.89 -9.02
CA ALA A 278 -17.51 15.22 -8.86
C ALA A 278 -17.13 15.95 -7.56
N VAL A 279 -15.92 15.70 -7.04
CA VAL A 279 -15.31 16.54 -5.99
C VAL A 279 -14.64 17.75 -6.67
N ASP A 280 -14.86 18.95 -6.13
CA ASP A 280 -14.24 20.16 -6.65
C ASP A 280 -12.73 20.20 -6.40
N GLU A 281 -12.03 21.01 -7.19
CA GLU A 281 -10.57 21.05 -7.26
C GLU A 281 -9.91 21.52 -5.95
N GLU A 282 -10.55 22.46 -5.24
CA GLU A 282 -10.05 22.99 -3.98
C GLU A 282 -10.19 21.96 -2.85
N THR A 283 -11.35 21.32 -2.75
CA THR A 283 -11.61 20.23 -1.81
C THR A 283 -10.68 19.05 -2.07
N ALA A 284 -10.47 18.67 -3.33
CA ALA A 284 -9.53 17.61 -3.69
C ALA A 284 -8.09 17.95 -3.30
N ALA A 285 -7.64 19.19 -3.56
CA ALA A 285 -6.31 19.63 -3.16
C ALA A 285 -6.15 19.64 -1.62
N ALA A 286 -7.16 20.11 -0.90
CA ALA A 286 -7.16 20.12 0.56
C ALA A 286 -7.19 18.72 1.17
N GLY A 287 -7.90 17.77 0.55
CA GLY A 287 -7.93 16.38 0.97
C GLY A 287 -6.57 15.69 0.78
N ILE A 288 -5.93 15.88 -0.38
CA ILE A 288 -4.58 15.34 -0.65
C ILE A 288 -3.58 15.85 0.38
N ARG A 289 -3.65 17.14 0.72
CA ARG A 289 -2.78 17.75 1.73
C ARG A 289 -2.87 17.08 3.10
N ASN A 290 -4.04 16.57 3.48
CA ASN A 290 -4.30 15.98 4.80
C ASN A 290 -4.25 14.44 4.80
N ALA A 291 -3.85 13.82 3.69
CA ALA A 291 -3.76 12.37 3.61
C ALA A 291 -2.64 11.84 4.50
N VAL A 292 -2.92 10.77 5.23
CA VAL A 292 -1.96 10.07 6.09
C VAL A 292 -1.82 8.63 5.60
N TRP A 293 -0.58 8.18 5.38
CA TRP A 293 -0.33 6.81 4.97
C TRP A 293 1.04 6.32 5.44
N HIS A 294 1.03 5.50 6.48
CA HIS A 294 2.24 5.06 7.17
C HIS A 294 3.14 4.18 6.30
N GLY A 295 4.45 4.31 6.52
CA GLY A 295 5.48 3.50 5.87
C GLY A 295 5.68 3.79 4.38
N ARG A 296 5.48 5.02 3.92
CA ARG A 296 5.80 5.44 2.55
C ARG A 296 6.63 6.72 2.56
N MET A 297 7.95 6.56 2.59
CA MET A 297 8.90 7.64 2.82
C MET A 297 8.48 8.56 3.98
N GLU A 298 8.01 7.94 5.07
CA GLU A 298 7.46 8.64 6.22
C GLU A 298 8.58 9.03 7.17
N GLU A 299 8.71 10.33 7.46
CA GLU A 299 9.66 10.82 8.46
C GLU A 299 9.06 10.70 9.85
N ILE A 300 9.60 9.80 10.67
CA ILE A 300 9.09 9.51 12.02
C ILE A 300 9.81 10.29 13.13
N GLN A 301 10.98 10.83 12.79
CA GLN A 301 11.78 11.77 13.58
C GLN A 301 12.80 12.41 12.62
N ASP A 302 13.39 13.53 13.01
CA ASP A 302 14.31 14.29 12.16
C ASP A 302 15.40 13.42 11.50
N GLY A 303 15.27 13.25 10.18
CA GLY A 303 16.18 12.50 9.32
C GLY A 303 16.06 10.99 9.41
N VAL A 304 14.95 10.45 9.91
CA VAL A 304 14.71 9.01 9.99
C VAL A 304 13.41 8.65 9.29
N TYR A 305 13.54 7.85 8.23
CA TYR A 305 12.47 7.56 7.31
C TYR A 305 12.12 6.07 7.27
N LEU A 306 10.81 5.79 7.25
CA LEU A 306 10.24 4.45 7.09
C LEU A 306 9.66 4.27 5.69
N ASP A 307 10.02 3.18 5.01
CA ASP A 307 9.45 2.85 3.70
C ASP A 307 9.21 1.33 3.52
N GLY A 308 8.00 1.01 3.07
CA GLY A 308 7.54 -0.36 2.83
C GLY A 308 8.01 -0.97 1.50
N ALA A 309 8.90 -0.34 0.75
CA ALA A 309 9.41 -0.86 -0.52
C ALA A 309 10.03 -2.25 -0.34
N HIS A 310 9.56 -3.22 -1.14
CA HIS A 310 9.89 -4.63 -1.00
C HIS A 310 9.93 -5.39 -2.34
N ASN A 311 9.91 -4.67 -3.45
CA ASN A 311 10.07 -5.20 -4.81
C ASN A 311 10.98 -4.26 -5.61
N GLU A 312 11.42 -4.71 -6.80
CA GLU A 312 12.41 -3.96 -7.59
C GLU A 312 11.94 -2.55 -7.97
N GLY A 313 10.67 -2.38 -8.34
CA GLY A 313 10.09 -1.09 -8.69
C GLY A 313 10.06 -0.13 -7.50
N GLY A 314 9.55 -0.60 -6.37
CA GLY A 314 9.47 0.16 -5.13
C GLY A 314 10.85 0.55 -4.61
N ILE A 315 11.81 -0.38 -4.59
CA ILE A 315 13.17 -0.11 -4.11
C ILE A 315 13.89 0.89 -5.01
N ARG A 316 13.70 0.82 -6.33
CA ARG A 316 14.29 1.81 -7.25
C ARG A 316 13.74 3.22 -7.01
N ALA A 317 12.43 3.33 -6.81
CA ALA A 317 11.76 4.60 -6.55
C ALA A 317 12.17 5.16 -5.17
N PHE A 318 12.19 4.31 -4.14
CA PHE A 318 12.68 4.65 -2.80
C PHE A 318 14.14 5.12 -2.83
N ALA A 319 15.04 4.35 -3.44
CA ALA A 319 16.46 4.68 -3.47
C ALA A 319 16.76 6.00 -4.20
N GLY A 320 15.95 6.36 -5.19
CA GLY A 320 16.00 7.69 -5.81
C GLY A 320 15.59 8.79 -4.84
N ALA A 321 14.41 8.65 -4.22
CA ALA A 321 13.90 9.63 -3.27
C ALA A 321 14.80 9.81 -2.04
N ALA A 322 15.33 8.73 -1.48
CA ALA A 322 16.22 8.76 -0.34
C ALA A 322 17.60 9.37 -0.65
N ALA A 323 18.14 9.15 -1.86
CA ALA A 323 19.36 9.81 -2.30
C ALA A 323 19.20 11.35 -2.36
N GLU A 324 18.06 11.82 -2.86
CA GLU A 324 17.75 13.25 -2.93
C GLU A 324 17.56 13.87 -1.54
N VAL A 325 16.85 13.16 -0.64
CA VAL A 325 16.67 13.61 0.76
C VAL A 325 18.02 13.75 1.46
N ALA A 326 18.90 12.76 1.32
CA ALA A 326 20.23 12.81 1.90
C ALA A 326 21.09 13.94 1.31
N ALA A 327 21.05 14.12 -0.03
CA ALA A 327 21.79 15.19 -0.70
C ALA A 327 21.33 16.58 -0.25
N ARG A 328 20.01 16.82 -0.15
CA ARG A 328 19.44 18.07 0.36
C ARG A 328 19.91 18.34 1.79
N ARG A 329 19.83 17.35 2.66
CA ARG A 329 20.21 17.52 4.08
C ARG A 329 21.69 17.89 4.23
N ARG A 330 22.56 17.34 3.39
CA ARG A 330 23.98 17.74 3.30
C ARG A 330 24.14 19.20 2.86
N GLU A 331 23.38 19.62 1.84
CA GLU A 331 23.38 21.00 1.34
C GLU A 331 22.89 21.99 2.40
N GLU A 332 21.73 21.72 3.03
CA GLU A 332 21.12 22.57 4.06
C GLU A 332 21.99 22.69 5.32
N SER A 333 22.65 21.60 5.73
CA SER A 333 23.54 21.61 6.89
C SER A 333 24.95 22.13 6.58
N GLY A 334 25.34 22.20 5.30
CA GLY A 334 26.70 22.49 4.88
C GLY A 334 27.74 21.44 5.33
N LYS A 335 27.28 20.25 5.70
CA LYS A 335 28.11 19.16 6.24
C LYS A 335 27.94 17.88 5.42
N ASP A 336 28.98 17.06 5.43
CA ASP A 336 28.92 15.73 4.84
C ASP A 336 28.29 14.73 5.84
N GLY A 337 26.96 14.78 5.92
CA GLY A 337 26.15 13.86 6.72
C GLY A 337 26.19 12.42 6.19
N ARG A 338 26.19 11.44 7.07
CA ARG A 338 26.22 10.01 6.74
C ARG A 338 24.83 9.49 6.37
N ILE A 339 24.79 8.44 5.56
CA ILE A 339 23.58 7.71 5.20
C ILE A 339 23.60 6.35 5.90
N PHE A 340 22.65 6.14 6.80
CA PHE A 340 22.41 4.89 7.49
C PHE A 340 21.24 4.14 6.86
N LEU A 341 21.37 2.83 6.71
CA LEU A 341 20.37 1.97 6.12
C LEU A 341 20.08 0.79 7.04
N LEU A 342 18.84 0.67 7.52
CA LEU A 342 18.30 -0.52 8.17
C LEU A 342 17.54 -1.33 7.12
N PHE A 343 17.98 -2.56 6.88
CA PHE A 343 17.39 -3.42 5.86
C PHE A 343 16.97 -4.77 6.42
N ALA A 344 15.78 -5.22 6.00
CA ALA A 344 15.32 -6.58 6.18
C ALA A 344 14.36 -6.95 5.03
N ALA A 345 14.38 -8.22 4.62
CA ALA A 345 13.56 -8.72 3.53
C ALA A 345 12.90 -10.07 3.88
N VAL A 346 11.90 -10.44 3.09
CA VAL A 346 11.29 -11.77 3.11
C VAL A 346 11.85 -12.64 1.98
N SER A 347 11.78 -13.95 2.13
CA SER A 347 12.47 -14.93 1.27
C SER A 347 11.95 -15.00 -0.17
N ASP A 348 10.70 -14.62 -0.41
CA ASP A 348 10.03 -14.69 -1.72
C ASP A 348 10.24 -13.43 -2.59
N LYS A 349 11.13 -12.52 -2.17
CA LYS A 349 11.47 -11.30 -2.93
C LYS A 349 12.88 -11.37 -3.50
N ASN A 350 13.13 -10.60 -4.56
CA ASN A 350 14.46 -10.49 -5.18
C ASN A 350 15.39 -9.60 -4.34
N TYR A 351 15.68 -10.02 -3.11
CA TYR A 351 16.43 -9.25 -2.12
C TYR A 351 17.86 -8.90 -2.56
N GLU A 352 18.47 -9.72 -3.41
CA GLU A 352 19.79 -9.46 -3.99
C GLU A 352 19.75 -8.20 -4.87
N SER A 353 18.81 -8.13 -5.82
CA SER A 353 18.63 -6.95 -6.68
C SER A 353 18.20 -5.72 -5.89
N MET A 354 17.41 -5.91 -4.82
CA MET A 354 17.02 -4.83 -3.91
C MET A 354 18.25 -4.22 -3.22
N LEU A 355 19.09 -5.04 -2.60
CA LEU A 355 20.33 -4.61 -1.95
C LEU A 355 21.29 -3.96 -2.94
N GLU A 356 21.50 -4.57 -4.12
CA GLU A 356 22.35 -3.99 -5.17
C GLU A 356 21.88 -2.58 -5.58
N THR A 357 20.57 -2.41 -5.76
CA THR A 357 19.98 -1.12 -6.12
C THR A 357 20.18 -0.09 -5.01
N LEU A 358 19.94 -0.47 -3.74
CA LEU A 358 20.13 0.39 -2.58
C LEU A 358 21.59 0.81 -2.44
N MET A 359 22.53 -0.14 -2.44
CA MET A 359 23.96 0.14 -2.28
C MET A 359 24.49 1.04 -3.41
N ARG A 360 24.10 0.78 -4.66
CA ARG A 360 24.58 1.57 -5.80
C ARG A 360 24.02 3.00 -5.84
N LYS A 361 22.74 3.18 -5.52
CA LYS A 361 22.06 4.48 -5.61
C LYS A 361 22.26 5.34 -4.36
N LEU A 362 22.13 4.75 -3.17
CA LEU A 362 22.24 5.47 -1.91
C LEU A 362 23.69 5.59 -1.44
N LYS A 363 24.54 4.60 -1.74
CA LYS A 363 25.91 4.49 -1.20
C LYS A 363 25.94 4.75 0.31
N PRO A 364 25.22 3.93 1.11
CA PRO A 364 25.16 4.16 2.54
C PRO A 364 26.54 3.98 3.16
N ASP A 365 26.83 4.80 4.18
CA ASP A 365 28.04 4.68 4.99
C ASP A 365 27.94 3.50 5.95
N ARG A 366 26.71 3.18 6.39
CA ARG A 366 26.42 2.09 7.30
C ARG A 366 25.14 1.34 6.92
N LEU A 367 25.24 0.02 6.87
CA LEU A 367 24.14 -0.92 6.62
C LEU A 367 23.98 -1.83 7.83
N VAL A 368 22.80 -1.77 8.46
CA VAL A 368 22.39 -2.73 9.49
C VAL A 368 21.37 -3.70 8.89
N LEU A 369 21.68 -4.99 8.96
CA LEU A 369 20.78 -6.07 8.62
C LEU A 369 20.06 -6.55 9.88
N THR A 370 18.75 -6.81 9.78
CA THR A 370 17.95 -7.28 10.92
C THR A 370 16.97 -8.38 10.53
N HIS A 371 16.54 -9.17 11.52
CA HIS A 371 15.66 -10.31 11.30
C HIS A 371 14.19 -9.93 11.52
N LEU A 372 13.30 -10.41 10.64
CA LEU A 372 11.86 -10.22 10.78
C LEU A 372 11.24 -11.37 11.56
N TYR A 373 10.32 -11.09 12.47
CA TYR A 373 9.58 -12.14 13.19
C TYR A 373 8.36 -12.61 12.39
N THR A 374 8.63 -13.32 11.29
CA THR A 374 7.61 -13.93 10.42
C THR A 374 8.14 -15.21 9.80
N SER A 375 7.26 -16.17 9.50
CA SER A 375 7.64 -17.42 8.83
C SER A 375 8.22 -17.22 7.43
N ARG A 376 8.01 -16.03 6.83
CA ARG A 376 8.54 -15.64 5.53
C ARG A 376 9.90 -14.93 5.60
N ALA A 377 10.45 -14.74 6.80
CA ALA A 377 11.68 -13.98 6.97
C ALA A 377 12.82 -14.62 6.19
N LEU A 378 13.61 -13.79 5.51
CA LEU A 378 14.86 -14.25 4.92
C LEU A 378 15.87 -14.52 6.05
N PRO A 379 16.61 -15.65 6.02
CA PRO A 379 17.66 -15.91 6.99
C PRO A 379 18.73 -14.81 6.98
N MET A 380 19.25 -14.48 8.16
CA MET A 380 20.26 -13.43 8.34
C MET A 380 21.51 -13.71 7.51
N GLU A 381 21.97 -14.96 7.48
CA GLU A 381 23.16 -15.40 6.75
C GLU A 381 23.03 -15.17 5.25
N ALA A 382 21.82 -15.30 4.71
CA ALA A 382 21.54 -15.02 3.30
C ALA A 382 21.63 -13.52 2.99
N MET A 383 21.11 -12.67 3.88
CA MET A 383 21.22 -11.22 3.76
C MET A 383 22.67 -10.74 3.88
N GLU A 384 23.45 -11.29 4.82
CA GLU A 384 24.88 -10.98 4.99
C GLU A 384 25.67 -11.33 3.73
N LYS A 385 25.45 -12.53 3.17
CA LYS A 385 26.10 -12.96 1.94
C LYS A 385 25.73 -12.08 0.74
N ALA A 386 24.49 -11.60 0.67
CA ALA A 386 24.09 -10.64 -0.35
C ALA A 386 24.76 -9.28 -0.14
N ALA A 387 24.74 -8.74 1.08
CA ALA A 387 25.36 -7.47 1.42
C ALA A 387 26.86 -7.46 1.11
N HIS A 388 27.62 -8.49 1.51
CA HIS A 388 29.06 -8.58 1.24
C HIS A 388 29.43 -8.54 -0.25
N ARG A 389 28.52 -8.89 -1.16
CA ARG A 389 28.76 -8.79 -2.61
C ARG A 389 28.65 -7.37 -3.15
N VAL A 390 27.91 -6.49 -2.48
CA VAL A 390 27.52 -5.17 -3.02
C VAL A 390 27.87 -3.99 -2.10
N ALA A 391 28.33 -4.25 -0.88
CA ALA A 391 28.57 -3.24 0.17
C ALA A 391 30.01 -2.72 0.23
N GLU A 392 30.69 -2.60 -0.92
CA GLU A 392 32.03 -2.04 -0.95
C GLU A 392 32.03 -0.59 -0.43
N GLY A 393 32.89 -0.29 0.55
CA GLY A 393 32.98 1.02 1.19
C GLY A 393 31.89 1.33 2.22
N CYS A 394 31.05 0.36 2.58
CA CYS A 394 30.00 0.51 3.61
C CYS A 394 30.34 -0.34 4.85
N GLU A 395 30.14 0.21 6.05
CA GLU A 395 30.17 -0.57 7.29
C GLU A 395 28.92 -1.47 7.35
N VAL A 396 29.09 -2.79 7.38
CA VAL A 396 27.97 -3.74 7.46
C VAL A 396 27.93 -4.41 8.83
N GLN A 397 26.77 -4.40 9.47
CA GLN A 397 26.54 -5.07 10.75
C GLN A 397 25.21 -5.83 10.75
N SER A 398 25.18 -6.98 11.39
CA SER A 398 23.96 -7.75 11.64
C SER A 398 23.50 -7.59 13.08
N ILE A 399 22.26 -7.16 13.28
CA ILE A 399 21.61 -7.04 14.59
C ILE A 399 20.24 -7.72 14.50
N PRO A 400 20.07 -8.93 15.07
CA PRO A 400 18.85 -9.73 14.86
C PRO A 400 17.56 -9.06 15.32
N ASP A 401 17.55 -8.38 16.47
CA ASP A 401 16.35 -7.70 16.96
C ASP A 401 16.17 -6.33 16.30
N VAL A 402 15.03 -6.15 15.64
CA VAL A 402 14.62 -4.90 14.97
C VAL A 402 14.72 -3.67 15.89
N LYS A 403 14.35 -3.82 17.18
CA LYS A 403 14.37 -2.69 18.13
C LYS A 403 15.80 -2.21 18.35
N THR A 404 16.67 -3.16 18.68
CA THR A 404 18.08 -2.92 18.95
C THR A 404 18.77 -2.36 17.70
N ALA A 405 18.50 -2.94 16.53
CA ALA A 405 19.04 -2.49 15.24
C ALA A 405 18.71 -1.01 14.96
N TYR A 406 17.43 -0.65 15.12
CA TYR A 406 16.96 0.73 14.98
C TYR A 406 17.60 1.67 16.01
N GLN A 407 17.61 1.27 17.29
CA GLN A 407 18.17 2.09 18.36
C GLN A 407 19.67 2.35 18.16
N THR A 408 20.43 1.36 17.68
CA THR A 408 21.85 1.52 17.36
C THR A 408 22.06 2.63 16.32
N LEU A 409 21.32 2.60 15.20
CA LEU A 409 21.46 3.61 14.16
C LEU A 409 21.04 5.00 14.63
N VAL A 410 19.93 5.10 15.36
CA VAL A 410 19.38 6.39 15.82
C VAL A 410 20.29 7.03 16.87
N GLN A 411 20.87 6.25 17.80
CA GLN A 411 21.77 6.77 18.83
C GLN A 411 23.10 7.27 18.26
N GLU A 412 23.54 6.72 17.13
CA GLU A 412 24.76 7.15 16.46
C GLU A 412 24.54 8.35 15.53
N LYS A 413 23.30 8.55 15.07
CA LYS A 413 22.95 9.56 14.08
C LYS A 413 23.20 10.97 14.62
N ARG A 414 23.93 11.77 13.85
CA ARG A 414 24.07 13.22 14.07
C ARG A 414 22.96 14.00 13.35
N PRO A 415 22.73 15.29 13.67
CA PRO A 415 21.72 16.09 12.98
C PRO A 415 21.88 16.13 11.46
N GLU A 416 23.10 16.14 10.93
CA GLU A 416 23.34 16.10 9.48
C GLU A 416 23.12 14.71 8.83
N ASP A 417 23.16 13.63 9.60
CA ASP A 417 23.04 12.26 9.10
C ASP A 417 21.57 11.93 8.76
N THR A 418 21.35 10.95 7.88
CA THR A 418 20.02 10.38 7.55
C THR A 418 19.98 8.89 7.87
N CYS A 419 18.83 8.37 8.29
CA CYS A 419 18.58 6.95 8.50
C CYS A 419 17.34 6.52 7.71
N PHE A 420 17.48 5.40 7.01
CA PHE A 420 16.44 4.85 6.15
C PHE A 420 16.13 3.42 6.58
N CYS A 421 14.86 3.11 6.86
CA CYS A 421 14.40 1.76 7.18
C CYS A 421 13.54 1.22 6.04
N VAL A 422 13.99 0.16 5.37
CA VAL A 422 13.35 -0.33 4.13
C VAL A 422 13.55 -1.83 3.91
N GLY A 423 12.79 -2.39 2.98
CA GLY A 423 12.95 -3.76 2.46
C GLY A 423 11.74 -4.64 2.71
N SER A 424 10.87 -4.27 3.64
CA SER A 424 9.68 -5.05 3.99
C SER A 424 8.65 -4.22 4.75
N LEU A 425 7.36 -4.41 4.43
CA LEU A 425 6.26 -3.88 5.25
C LEU A 425 6.23 -4.48 6.66
N TYR A 426 6.74 -5.70 6.85
CA TYR A 426 6.87 -6.31 8.18
C TYR A 426 7.89 -5.55 9.05
N LEU A 427 9.00 -5.09 8.46
CA LEU A 427 9.99 -4.26 9.18
C LEU A 427 9.32 -3.00 9.71
N ILE A 428 8.56 -2.32 8.85
CA ILE A 428 7.86 -1.09 9.21
C ILE A 428 6.82 -1.36 10.30
N GLY A 429 6.01 -2.41 10.18
CA GLY A 429 5.05 -2.79 11.22
C GLY A 429 5.69 -3.11 12.58
N GLU A 430 6.85 -3.77 12.59
CA GLU A 430 7.59 -4.00 13.84
C GLU A 430 8.14 -2.71 14.45
N LEU A 431 8.66 -1.80 13.63
CA LEU A 431 9.13 -0.49 14.08
C LEU A 431 7.97 0.33 14.66
N GLU A 432 6.83 0.40 13.96
CA GLU A 432 5.61 1.09 14.41
C GLU A 432 5.12 0.59 15.78
N LYS A 433 5.05 -0.75 15.96
CA LYS A 433 4.71 -1.37 17.26
C LYS A 433 5.65 -0.95 18.37
N LYS A 434 6.94 -0.85 18.06
CA LYS A 434 7.99 -0.62 19.06
C LYS A 434 8.11 0.87 19.41
N ILE A 435 7.95 1.76 18.45
CA ILE A 435 7.96 3.23 18.64
C ILE A 435 6.70 3.67 19.42
N SER A 436 5.53 3.14 19.09
CA SER A 436 4.27 3.49 19.80
C SER A 436 4.25 3.04 21.27
N ARG A 437 4.90 1.91 21.61
CA ARG A 437 4.95 1.36 22.99
C ARG A 437 5.96 2.02 23.92
N THR A 438 7.00 2.68 23.38
CA THR A 438 8.08 3.26 24.19
C THR A 438 7.88 4.74 24.54
N GLY A 439 6.77 5.35 24.13
CA GLY A 439 6.51 6.77 24.41
C GLY A 439 7.50 7.71 23.73
N PHE A 440 8.07 7.31 22.58
CA PHE A 440 8.74 8.27 21.71
C PHE A 440 7.71 9.32 21.30
N ASP A 441 8.01 10.55 21.67
CA ASP A 441 7.12 11.68 21.88
C ASP A 441 5.86 11.69 20.99
N SER A 442 4.72 11.29 21.56
CA SER A 442 3.42 11.42 20.91
C SER A 442 3.04 12.88 20.64
N THR A 443 3.79 13.85 21.20
CA THR A 443 3.60 15.28 20.93
C THR A 443 4.34 15.77 19.68
N ALA A 444 5.32 15.03 19.16
CA ALA A 444 5.97 15.33 17.87
C ALA A 444 5.17 14.80 16.66
N ARG A 445 4.13 13.99 16.88
CA ARG A 445 3.27 13.38 15.84
C ARG A 445 2.16 14.31 15.33
N MET A 446 2.12 15.55 15.78
CA MET A 446 1.13 16.57 15.38
C MET A 446 1.83 17.88 14.98
N VAL A 447 2.48 17.90 13.82
CA VAL A 447 2.69 19.12 13.05
C VAL A 447 2.51 18.81 11.57
#